data_AF-A0A934J4X2-F1
#
_entry.id   AF-A0A934J4X2-F1
#
_cell.length_a   1.000
_cell.length_b   1.000
_cell.length_c   1.000
_cell.angle_alpha   90.00
_cell.angle_beta   90.00
_cell.angle_gamma   90.00
#
_symmetry.space_group_name_H-M   'P 1'
#
loop_
_entity.id
_entity.type
_entity.pdbx_description
1 polymer ?
#
loop_
_entity_poly.entity_id
_entity_poly.type
_entity_poly.pdbx_seq_one_letter_code
_entity_poly.pdbx_strand_id
1 'polypeptide(L)'
;MTIHYRIPCFDCELLVKQTEASEASFQVGIQNRSNPLGFGNLIGSYATKTEAIQHANHFCQFYTMAKEKGYHFKENAFIKKDKETIPVAMIMKATPTAVDLERFFK
;
A
#
# COMPACT_ATOMS: atom_id res chain seq x y z
N MET A 1 -6.47 6.03 -18.42
CA MET A 1 -5.82 5.48 -17.20
C MET A 1 -5.39 4.05 -17.48
N THR A 2 -4.11 3.72 -17.34
CA THR A 2 -3.56 2.40 -17.70
C THR A 2 -3.06 1.68 -16.45
N ILE A 3 -3.48 0.42 -16.25
CA ILE A 3 -2.95 -0.43 -15.16
C ILE A 3 -1.73 -1.18 -15.68
N HIS A 4 -0.57 -0.97 -15.05
CA HIS A 4 0.70 -1.57 -15.46
C HIS A 4 1.09 -2.78 -14.62
N TYR A 5 0.54 -2.92 -13.41
CA TYR A 5 0.85 -4.01 -12.51
C TYR A 5 -0.29 -4.22 -11.49
N ARG A 6 -0.51 -5.47 -11.11
CA ARG A 6 -1.48 -5.86 -10.07
C ARG A 6 -0.81 -6.81 -9.08
N ILE A 7 -1.02 -6.57 -7.79
CA ILE A 7 -0.45 -7.39 -6.71
C ILE A 7 -1.61 -7.91 -5.85
N PRO A 8 -1.90 -9.21 -5.88
CA PRO A 8 -2.78 -9.83 -4.91
C PRO A 8 -2.21 -9.62 -3.49
N CYS A 9 -2.97 -8.99 -2.60
CA CYS A 9 -2.50 -8.68 -1.26
C CYS A 9 -3.51 -9.02 -0.17
N PHE A 10 -3.34 -10.14 0.53
CA PHE A 10 -4.30 -10.61 1.55
C PHE A 10 -5.76 -10.60 1.01
N ASP A 11 -6.64 -9.79 1.58
CA ASP A 11 -8.05 -9.58 1.18
C ASP A 11 -8.27 -8.42 0.17
N CYS A 12 -7.19 -7.80 -0.27
CA CYS A 12 -7.19 -6.68 -1.21
C CYS A 12 -6.28 -6.94 -2.42
N GLU A 13 -6.19 -5.95 -3.30
CA GLU A 13 -5.25 -5.88 -4.41
C GLU A 13 -4.61 -4.51 -4.46
N LEU A 14 -3.31 -4.47 -4.80
CA LEU A 14 -2.63 -3.23 -5.13
C LEU A 14 -2.54 -3.08 -6.64
N LEU A 15 -2.75 -1.85 -7.11
CA LEU A 15 -2.71 -1.49 -8.51
C LEU A 15 -1.64 -0.43 -8.72
N VAL A 16 -0.72 -0.69 -9.66
CA VAL A 16 0.18 0.34 -10.19
C VAL A 16 -0.42 0.85 -11.48
N LYS A 17 -0.80 2.14 -11.51
CA LYS A 17 -1.49 2.77 -12.63
C LYS A 17 -0.80 4.07 -13.05
N GLN A 18 -0.85 4.37 -14.34
CA GLN A 18 -0.41 5.65 -14.91
C GLN A 18 -1.66 6.45 -15.28
N THR A 19 -1.73 7.70 -14.83
CA THR A 19 -2.83 8.61 -15.18
C THR A 19 -2.44 9.43 -16.40
N GLU A 20 -3.40 9.70 -17.29
CA GLU A 20 -3.14 10.48 -18.51
C GLU A 20 -2.84 11.95 -18.21
N ALA A 21 -3.32 12.47 -17.07
CA ALA A 21 -2.99 13.81 -16.59
C ALA A 21 -1.54 13.95 -16.10
N SER A 22 -0.82 12.84 -15.88
CA SER A 22 0.55 12.84 -15.40
C SER A 22 1.31 11.66 -15.99
N GLU A 23 1.59 11.74 -17.29
CA GLU A 23 2.40 10.74 -18.01
C GLU A 23 3.77 10.50 -17.33
N ALA A 24 4.25 11.43 -16.52
CA ALA A 24 5.50 11.33 -15.78
C ALA A 24 5.41 10.58 -14.43
N SER A 25 4.24 10.06 -14.01
CA SER A 25 4.09 9.46 -12.67
C SER A 25 3.28 8.17 -12.64
N PHE A 26 3.67 7.27 -11.74
CA PHE A 26 3.01 6.01 -11.44
C PHE A 26 2.37 6.08 -10.06
N GLN A 27 1.08 5.79 -9.98
CA GLN A 27 0.30 5.78 -8.76
C GLN A 27 0.13 4.34 -8.25
N VAL A 28 0.30 4.14 -6.95
CA VAL A 28 -0.01 2.90 -6.23
C VAL A 28 -1.33 3.09 -5.50
N GLY A 29 -2.33 2.29 -5.83
CA GLY A 29 -3.62 2.27 -5.14
C GLY A 29 -3.94 0.91 -4.53
N ILE A 30 -4.81 0.89 -3.51
CA ILE A 30 -5.33 -0.32 -2.86
C ILE A 30 -6.83 -0.48 -3.10
N GLN A 31 -7.28 -1.59 -3.67
CA GLN A 31 -8.70 -1.90 -3.83
C GLN A 31 -9.09 -3.17 -3.05
N ASN A 32 -10.30 -3.19 -2.51
CA ASN A 32 -10.87 -4.40 -1.91
C ASN A 32 -11.36 -5.33 -3.03
N ARG A 33 -11.10 -6.64 -2.92
CA ARG A 33 -11.58 -7.63 -3.90
C ARG A 33 -13.09 -7.81 -3.86
N SER A 34 -13.70 -7.62 -2.70
CA SER A 34 -15.13 -7.86 -2.45
C SER A 34 -16.00 -6.66 -2.82
N ASN A 35 -15.42 -5.45 -2.93
CA ASN A 35 -16.16 -4.25 -3.31
C ASN A 35 -15.33 -3.38 -4.27
N PRO A 36 -15.39 -3.67 -5.58
CA PRO A 36 -14.56 -3.00 -6.60
C PRO A 36 -15.10 -1.63 -7.06
N LEU A 37 -16.13 -1.07 -6.42
CA LEU A 37 -16.81 0.16 -6.88
C LEU A 37 -16.03 1.47 -6.64
N GLY A 38 -14.79 1.39 -6.16
CA GLY A 38 -13.88 2.54 -6.10
C GLY A 38 -12.50 2.15 -6.63
N PHE A 39 -11.80 3.08 -7.29
CA PHE A 39 -10.44 2.92 -7.82
C PHE A 39 -9.34 2.75 -6.77
N GLY A 40 -9.73 2.26 -5.59
CA GLY A 40 -8.91 2.13 -4.41
C GLY A 40 -8.51 3.46 -3.81
N ASN A 41 -7.98 3.41 -2.58
CA ASN A 41 -7.32 4.58 -2.00
C ASN A 41 -5.92 4.72 -2.61
N LEU A 42 -5.52 5.96 -2.91
CA LEU A 42 -4.15 6.26 -3.33
C LEU A 42 -3.22 6.11 -2.12
N ILE A 43 -2.22 5.24 -2.25
CA ILE A 43 -1.22 4.95 -1.22
C ILE A 43 0.06 5.76 -1.47
N GLY A 44 0.43 5.96 -2.74
CA GLY A 44 1.62 6.74 -3.10
C GLY A 44 1.71 7.02 -4.59
N SER A 45 2.59 7.96 -4.95
CA SER A 45 2.92 8.35 -6.32
C SER A 45 4.43 8.39 -6.48
N TYR A 46 4.91 7.85 -7.59
CA TYR A 46 6.34 7.62 -7.85
C TYR A 46 6.71 8.02 -9.26
N ALA A 47 7.98 8.36 -9.50
CA ALA A 47 8.43 8.82 -10.80
C ALA A 47 8.55 7.66 -11.81
N THR A 48 8.86 6.45 -11.33
CA THR A 48 9.08 5.29 -12.20
C THR A 48 8.18 4.12 -11.87
N LYS A 49 7.89 3.30 -12.90
CA LYS A 49 7.11 2.06 -12.75
C LYS A 49 7.77 1.11 -11.76
N THR A 50 9.09 0.96 -11.86
CA THR A 50 9.87 0.05 -11.02
C THR A 50 9.79 0.44 -9.55
N GLU A 51 9.97 1.73 -9.25
CA GLU A 51 9.82 2.28 -7.90
C GLU A 51 8.40 2.05 -7.36
N ALA A 52 7.38 2.36 -8.14
CA ALA A 52 5.99 2.11 -7.75
C ALA A 52 5.71 0.63 -7.45
N ILE A 53 6.25 -0.29 -8.25
CA ILE A 53 6.11 -1.74 -8.02
C ILE A 53 6.83 -2.16 -6.74
N GLN A 54 8.05 -1.66 -6.48
CA GLN A 54 8.79 -1.97 -5.26
C GLN A 54 8.02 -1.53 -4.02
N HIS A 55 7.55 -0.28 -4.00
CA HIS A 55 6.76 0.23 -2.88
C HIS A 55 5.41 -0.49 -2.72
N ALA A 56 4.76 -0.88 -3.81
CA ALA A 56 3.55 -1.68 -3.75
C ALA A 56 3.81 -3.07 -3.12
N ASN A 57 4.91 -3.75 -3.49
CA ASN A 57 5.27 -5.03 -2.85
C ASN A 57 5.57 -4.86 -1.34
N HIS A 58 6.31 -3.81 -0.96
CA HIS A 58 6.59 -3.52 0.45
C HIS A 58 5.32 -3.23 1.24
N PHE A 59 4.43 -2.40 0.71
CA PHE A 59 3.14 -2.15 1.32
C PHE A 59 2.39 -3.46 1.52
N CYS A 60 2.43 -4.37 0.52
CA CYS A 60 1.71 -5.63 0.65
C CYS A 60 2.24 -6.54 1.75
N GLN A 61 3.56 -6.64 1.87
CA GLN A 61 4.21 -7.37 2.95
C GLN A 61 3.79 -6.80 4.31
N PHE A 62 3.87 -5.48 4.47
CA PHE A 62 3.43 -4.81 5.70
C PHE A 62 1.95 -5.04 6.00
N TYR A 63 1.09 -4.89 4.99
CA TYR A 63 -0.36 -5.08 5.12
C TYR A 63 -0.66 -6.49 5.64
N THR A 64 -0.01 -7.50 5.08
CA THR A 64 -0.16 -8.90 5.49
C THR A 64 0.23 -9.08 6.95
N MET A 65 1.41 -8.59 7.35
CA MET A 65 1.88 -8.67 8.74
C MET A 65 0.96 -7.91 9.71
N ALA A 66 0.47 -6.74 9.30
CA ALA A 66 -0.44 -5.93 10.10
C ALA A 66 -1.75 -6.69 10.35
N LYS A 67 -2.33 -7.30 9.32
CA LYS A 67 -3.56 -8.10 9.43
C LYS A 67 -3.37 -9.34 10.30
N GLU A 68 -2.28 -10.06 10.15
CA GLU A 68 -1.93 -11.21 11.01
C GLU A 68 -1.79 -10.80 12.48
N LYS A 69 -1.31 -9.57 12.74
CA LYS A 69 -1.19 -9.01 14.09
C LYS A 69 -2.47 -8.33 14.59
N GLY A 70 -3.58 -8.39 13.84
CA GLY A 70 -4.89 -7.83 14.22
C GLY A 70 -5.01 -6.32 14.05
N TYR A 71 -4.18 -5.70 13.22
CA TYR A 71 -4.39 -4.31 12.79
C TYR A 71 -5.41 -4.27 11.65
N HIS A 72 -6.20 -3.20 11.63
CA HIS A 72 -7.14 -2.88 10.57
C HIS A 72 -6.62 -1.71 9.74
N PHE A 73 -6.76 -1.80 8.42
CA PHE A 73 -6.47 -0.69 7.54
C PHE A 73 -7.68 0.25 7.46
N LYS A 74 -7.49 1.52 7.82
CA LYS A 74 -8.53 2.55 7.74
C LYS A 74 -7.95 3.80 7.09
N GLU A 75 -8.58 4.22 5.98
CA GLU A 75 -8.22 5.38 5.16
C GLU A 75 -6.77 5.34 4.65
N ASN A 76 -5.81 5.75 5.48
CA ASN A 76 -4.37 5.80 5.21
C ASN A 76 -3.53 5.43 6.44
N ALA A 77 -4.05 4.60 7.35
CA ALA A 77 -3.31 4.13 8.50
C ALA A 77 -3.74 2.72 8.94
N PHE A 78 -2.82 2.05 9.64
CA PHE A 78 -3.10 0.79 10.31
C PHE A 78 -3.39 1.06 11.78
N ILE A 79 -4.56 0.64 12.23
CA ILE A 79 -5.08 0.87 13.57
C ILE A 79 -5.31 -0.46 14.29
N LYS A 80 -4.96 -0.52 15.57
CA LYS A 80 -5.29 -1.63 16.46
C LYS A 80 -5.66 -1.06 17.81
N LYS A 81 -6.66 -1.65 18.47
CA LYS A 81 -7.07 -1.24 19.81
C LYS A 81 -5.86 -1.32 20.75
N ASP A 82 -5.66 -0.28 21.55
CA ASP A 82 -4.58 -0.18 22.55
C ASP A 82 -3.15 -0.19 21.96
N LYS A 83 -2.99 0.13 20.67
CA LYS A 83 -1.70 0.29 19.99
C LYS A 83 -1.62 1.60 19.22
N GLU A 84 -0.40 2.05 18.98
CA GLU A 84 -0.17 3.25 18.16
C GLU A 84 -0.66 3.06 16.73
N THR A 85 -1.22 4.14 16.19
CA THR A 85 -1.63 4.19 14.79
C THR A 85 -0.40 4.29 13.90
N ILE A 86 -0.30 3.45 12.88
CA ILE A 86 0.84 3.41 11.96
C ILE A 86 0.41 4.06 10.63
N PRO A 87 0.84 5.29 10.31
CA PRO A 87 0.48 5.97 9.08
C PRO A 87 1.14 5.31 7.87
N VAL A 88 0.41 5.19 6.76
CA VAL A 88 0.92 4.67 5.48
C VAL A 88 2.15 5.44 5.00
N ALA A 89 2.16 6.76 5.21
CA ALA A 89 3.29 7.59 4.84
C ALA A 89 4.60 7.17 5.51
N MET A 90 4.58 6.58 6.71
CA MET A 90 5.80 6.07 7.35
C MET A 90 6.34 4.81 6.66
N ILE A 91 5.45 3.96 6.16
CA ILE A 91 5.79 2.73 5.43
C ILE A 91 6.30 3.07 4.03
N MET A 92 5.69 4.08 3.40
CA MET A 92 5.95 4.44 2.00
C MET A 92 7.14 5.41 1.80
N LYS A 93 7.63 6.06 2.87
CA LYS A 93 8.73 7.06 2.80
C LYS A 93 10.13 6.46 2.66
N ALA A 94 10.33 5.21 3.07
CA ALA A 94 11.60 4.51 2.94
C ALA A 94 11.37 3.22 2.15
N THR A 95 12.45 2.55 1.76
CA THR A 95 12.45 1.12 1.43
C THR A 95 12.84 0.35 2.70
N PRO A 96 11.95 0.29 3.72
CA PRO A 96 12.26 -0.41 4.97
C PRO A 96 12.52 -1.88 4.68
N THR A 97 13.53 -2.44 5.34
CA THR A 97 13.72 -3.90 5.31
C THR A 97 12.61 -4.57 6.11
N ALA A 98 12.39 -5.87 5.92
CA ALA A 98 11.40 -6.63 6.71
C ALA A 98 11.62 -6.46 8.23
N VAL A 99 12.88 -6.34 8.67
CA VAL A 99 13.24 -6.10 10.08
C VAL A 99 12.78 -4.72 10.56
N ASP A 100 12.82 -3.70 9.70
CA ASP A 100 12.32 -2.37 10.03
C ASP A 100 10.79 -2.35 10.11
N LEU A 101 10.12 -3.11 9.24
CA LEU A 101 8.66 -3.27 9.27
C LEU A 101 8.19 -3.90 10.59
N GLU A 102 8.93 -4.86 11.14
CA GLU A 102 8.60 -5.48 12.42
C GLU A 102 8.63 -4.53 13.61
N ARG A 103 9.48 -3.48 13.55
CA ARG A 103 9.61 -2.49 14.63
C ARG A 103 8.34 -1.69 14.85
N PHE A 104 7.50 -1.51 13.83
CA PHE A 104 6.23 -0.80 13.94
C PHE A 104 5.18 -1.54 14.77
N PHE A 105 5.38 -2.83 15.05
CA PHE A 105 4.41 -3.66 15.76
C PHE A 105 4.78 -3.94 17.23
N LYS A 106 5.80 -3.28 17.77
CA LYS A 106 6.24 -3.46 19.16
C LYS A 106 5.20 -2.96 20.17
#